data_AF-A0A1X2Z139-F1
#
_entry.id   AF-A0A1X2Z139-F1
#
_cell.length_a   1.000
_cell.length_b   1.000
_cell.length_c   1.000
_cell.angle_alpha   90.00
_cell.angle_beta   90.00
_cell.angle_gamma   90.00
#
_symmetry.space_group_name_H-M   'P 1'
#
loop_
_entity.id
_entity.type
_entity.pdbx_description
1 polymer ?
#
loop_
_entity_poly.entity_id
_entity_poly.type
_entity_poly.pdbx_seq_one_letter_code
_entity_poly.pdbx_strand_id
1 'polypeptide(L)'
;MSKINMTENTTSKSTNELFMRVLQVESPELFDGSDDQPVRVVGYDYSPFCEAVCETCGDDPEMLTIAFETKNGEHYSQYYDYFGLPNILEALDKWDKQYGKAVENLG
;
A
#
# COMPACT_ATOMS: atom_id res chain seq x y z
N MET A 1 5.68 9.30 13.27
CA MET A 1 4.94 9.73 12.06
C MET A 1 5.68 10.89 11.43
N SER A 2 6.03 10.79 10.14
CA SER A 2 6.76 11.82 9.41
C SER A 2 5.84 12.49 8.41
N LYS A 3 5.80 13.83 8.41
CA LYS A 3 5.00 14.65 7.50
C LYS A 3 5.77 14.78 6.18
N ILE A 4 5.17 14.37 5.07
CA ILE A 4 5.82 14.37 3.74
C ILE A 4 4.94 15.04 2.68
N ASN A 5 5.58 15.76 1.76
CA ASN A 5 4.97 16.23 0.51
C ASN A 5 5.19 15.15 -0.56
N MET A 6 4.23 14.25 -0.76
CA MET A 6 4.26 13.31 -1.87
C MET A 6 3.45 13.84 -3.05
N THR A 7 4.05 13.80 -4.24
CA THR A 7 3.35 13.93 -5.53
C THR A 7 2.32 12.81 -5.66
N GLU A 8 1.07 13.16 -5.97
CA GLU A 8 -0.03 12.21 -6.19
C GLU A 8 0.39 11.16 -7.24
N ASN A 9 0.60 9.92 -6.80
CA ASN A 9 0.80 8.81 -7.70
C ASN A 9 -0.59 8.36 -8.19
N THR A 10 -0.83 8.42 -9.50
CA THR A 10 -2.13 8.10 -10.13
C THR A 10 -2.38 6.60 -10.11
N THR A 11 -2.63 6.07 -8.92
CA THR A 11 -2.89 4.65 -8.70
C THR A 11 -4.37 4.36 -8.94
N SER A 12 -4.68 3.18 -9.46
CA SER A 12 -6.07 2.76 -9.67
C SER A 12 -6.83 2.68 -8.34
N LYS A 13 -8.14 2.97 -8.38
CA LYS A 13 -9.01 2.95 -7.19
C LYS A 13 -8.95 1.61 -6.43
N SER A 14 -8.85 0.49 -7.15
CA SER A 14 -8.76 -0.85 -6.54
C SER A 14 -7.47 -1.06 -5.74
N THR A 15 -6.34 -0.50 -6.20
CA THR A 15 -5.08 -0.57 -5.47
C THR A 15 -5.13 0.25 -4.16
N ASN A 16 -5.74 1.44 -4.18
CA ASN A 16 -5.89 2.26 -2.97
C ASN A 16 -6.81 1.59 -1.95
N GLU A 17 -7.89 0.94 -2.38
CA GLU A 17 -8.77 0.15 -1.52
C GLU A 17 -8.04 -1.06 -0.91
N LEU A 18 -7.19 -1.74 -1.67
CA LEU A 18 -6.33 -2.80 -1.17
C LEU A 18 -5.39 -2.26 -0.07
N PHE A 19 -4.69 -1.16 -0.33
CA PHE A 19 -3.76 -0.57 0.64
C PHE A 19 -4.47 -0.04 1.88
N MET A 20 -5.70 0.45 1.76
CA MET A 20 -6.50 0.80 2.93
C MET A 20 -6.78 -0.41 3.82
N ARG A 21 -7.04 -1.58 3.22
CA ARG A 21 -7.17 -2.85 3.97
C ARG A 21 -5.85 -3.29 4.60
N VAL A 22 -4.73 -3.10 3.91
CA VAL A 22 -3.39 -3.37 4.47
C VAL A 22 -3.18 -2.55 5.74
N LEU A 23 -3.44 -1.24 5.72
CA LEU A 23 -3.34 -0.40 6.91
C LEU A 23 -4.20 -0.95 8.07
N GLN A 24 -5.44 -1.39 7.78
CA GLN A 24 -6.35 -1.91 8.80
C GLN A 24 -5.89 -3.22 9.44
N VAL A 25 -5.22 -4.08 8.67
CA VAL A 25 -4.79 -5.41 9.12
C VAL A 25 -3.42 -5.35 9.80
N GLU A 26 -2.47 -4.68 9.17
CA GLU A 26 -1.05 -4.66 9.60
C GLU A 26 -0.73 -3.52 10.57
N SER A 27 -1.58 -2.47 10.62
CA SER A 27 -1.43 -1.34 11.55
C SER A 27 -2.78 -0.95 12.18
N PRO A 28 -3.45 -1.88 12.88
CA PRO A 28 -4.78 -1.64 13.47
C PRO A 28 -4.79 -0.49 14.47
N GLU A 29 -3.65 -0.17 15.08
CA GLU A 29 -3.48 0.97 15.99
C GLU A 29 -3.73 2.33 15.32
N LEU A 30 -3.62 2.43 14.00
CA LEU A 30 -4.00 3.63 13.25
C LEU A 30 -5.53 3.83 13.20
N PHE A 31 -6.33 2.82 13.56
CA PHE A 31 -7.79 2.83 13.49
C PHE A 31 -8.43 2.91 14.88
N ASP A 32 -7.88 3.77 15.73
CA ASP A 32 -8.29 3.95 17.14
C ASP A 32 -9.45 4.96 17.33
N GLY A 33 -9.96 5.55 16.26
CA GLY A 33 -11.02 6.56 16.31
C GLY A 33 -10.50 8.01 16.40
N SER A 34 -9.19 8.23 16.52
CA SER A 34 -8.59 9.56 16.60
C SER A 34 -8.75 10.39 15.32
N ASP A 35 -8.34 11.66 15.39
CA ASP A 35 -8.28 12.58 14.24
C ASP A 35 -7.18 12.20 13.24
N ASP A 36 -6.15 11.48 13.71
CA ASP A 36 -5.04 10.98 12.90
C ASP A 36 -5.36 9.63 12.22
N GLN A 37 -6.57 9.12 12.44
CA GLN A 37 -7.02 7.90 11.79
C GLN A 37 -7.03 8.07 10.25
N PRO A 38 -6.47 7.11 9.49
CA PRO A 38 -6.54 7.11 8.04
C PRO A 38 -7.99 7.10 7.53
N VAL A 39 -8.29 7.94 6.53
CA VAL A 39 -9.58 7.97 5.83
C VAL A 39 -9.48 7.69 4.34
N ARG A 40 -8.32 7.98 3.72
CA ARG A 40 -8.03 7.59 2.33
C ARG A 40 -6.54 7.36 2.13
N VAL A 41 -6.21 6.38 1.28
CA VAL A 41 -4.86 6.25 0.72
C VAL A 41 -4.72 7.26 -0.42
N VAL A 42 -3.63 8.02 -0.40
CA VAL A 42 -3.31 9.07 -1.39
C VAL A 42 -2.11 8.71 -2.26
N GLY A 43 -1.35 7.69 -1.87
CA GLY A 43 -0.23 7.19 -2.67
C GLY A 43 0.48 6.03 -1.99
N TYR A 44 1.42 5.45 -2.72
CA TYR A 44 2.34 4.46 -2.19
C TYR A 44 3.66 4.54 -2.95
N ASP A 45 4.71 4.05 -2.29
CA ASP A 45 6.02 3.81 -2.89
C ASP A 45 6.46 2.38 -2.57
N TYR A 46 7.15 1.76 -3.51
CA TYR A 46 7.57 0.36 -3.42
C TYR A 46 9.03 0.21 -3.84
N SER A 47 9.85 -0.28 -2.93
CA SER A 47 11.22 -0.69 -3.20
C SER A 47 11.31 -2.22 -3.13
N PRO A 48 11.73 -2.91 -4.20
CA PRO A 48 11.96 -4.34 -4.15
C PRO A 48 13.16 -4.67 -3.27
N PHE A 49 13.24 -5.92 -2.84
CA PHE A 49 14.44 -6.47 -2.21
C PHE A 49 15.66 -6.33 -3.14
N CYS A 50 16.79 -5.90 -2.58
CA CYS A 50 18.05 -5.80 -3.29
C CYS A 50 19.12 -6.60 -2.54
N GLU A 51 19.67 -7.63 -3.19
CA GLU A 51 20.78 -8.39 -2.64
C GLU A 51 22.01 -7.50 -2.46
N ALA A 52 22.77 -7.75 -1.40
CA ALA A 52 24.00 -7.05 -1.12
C ALA A 52 24.96 -7.12 -2.31
N VAL A 53 25.38 -5.97 -2.81
CA VAL A 53 26.39 -5.88 -3.89
C VAL A 53 27.78 -6.30 -3.44
N CYS A 54 27.99 -6.42 -2.13
CA CYS A 54 29.25 -6.82 -1.51
C CYS A 54 29.01 -7.48 -0.14
N GLU A 55 29.94 -8.32 0.31
CA GLU A 55 29.82 -9.07 1.58
C GLU A 55 29.63 -8.19 2.83
N THR A 56 30.01 -6.91 2.77
CA THR A 56 29.88 -5.96 3.89
C THR A 56 28.70 -4.98 3.75
N CYS A 57 28.03 -4.97 2.60
CA CYS A 57 27.04 -3.95 2.25
C CYS A 57 25.68 -4.21 2.92
N GLY A 58 25.35 -5.48 3.24
CA GLY A 58 24.03 -5.88 3.74
C GLY A 58 22.97 -5.87 2.63
N ASP A 59 21.95 -6.70 2.77
CA ASP A 59 20.81 -6.70 1.86
C ASP A 59 19.89 -5.53 2.19
N ASP A 60 19.30 -4.92 1.15
CA ASP A 60 18.22 -3.95 1.34
C ASP A 60 16.88 -4.70 1.33
N PRO A 61 16.08 -4.61 2.41
CA PRO A 61 14.79 -5.27 2.48
C PRO A 61 13.82 -4.74 1.42
N GLU A 62 12.85 -5.56 1.03
CA GLU A 62 11.66 -5.07 0.35
C GLU A 62 10.95 -4.06 1.26
N MET A 63 10.58 -2.90 0.73
CA MET A 63 9.88 -1.84 1.46
C MET A 63 8.63 -1.38 0.72
N LEU A 64 7.50 -1.35 1.42
CA LEU A 64 6.27 -0.70 0.99
C LEU A 64 5.99 0.49 1.90
N THR A 65 5.82 1.67 1.30
CA THR A 65 5.35 2.86 1.99
C THR A 65 3.95 3.19 1.50
N ILE A 66 2.98 3.31 2.40
CA ILE A 66 1.61 3.74 2.08
C ILE A 66 1.40 5.14 2.65
N ALA A 67 1.09 6.10 1.79
CA ALA A 67 0.72 7.46 2.18
C ALA A 67 -0.81 7.58 2.28
N PHE A 68 -1.28 8.20 3.35
CA PHE A 68 -2.70 8.37 3.62
C PHE A 68 -3.03 9.75 4.17
N GLU A 69 -4.27 10.16 3.96
CA GLU A 69 -4.88 11.31 4.60
C GLU A 69 -5.69 10.87 5.81
N THR A 70 -5.70 11.71 6.83
CA THR A 70 -6.41 11.53 8.09
C THR A 70 -7.72 12.32 8.15
N LYS A 71 -8.52 12.13 9.21
CA LYS A 71 -9.79 12.87 9.37
C LYS A 71 -9.59 14.39 9.45
N ASN A 72 -8.48 14.84 10.04
CA ASN A 72 -8.15 16.26 10.14
C ASN A 72 -7.48 16.82 8.85
N GLY A 73 -7.36 16.01 7.79
CA GLY A 73 -6.79 16.42 6.51
C GLY A 73 -5.25 16.46 6.49
N GLU A 74 -4.58 15.89 7.49
CA GLU A 74 -3.13 15.73 7.49
C GLU A 74 -2.70 14.52 6.65
N HIS A 75 -1.47 14.58 6.13
CA HIS A 75 -0.87 13.50 5.36
C HIS A 75 0.25 12.83 6.15
N TYR A 76 0.14 11.52 6.28
CA TYR A 76 1.13 10.66 6.93
C TYR A 76 1.49 9.48 6.03
N SER A 77 2.48 8.71 6.46
CA SER A 77 2.89 7.47 5.83
C SER A 77 3.13 6.36 6.85
N GLN A 78 2.88 5.13 6.42
CA GLN A 78 3.19 3.91 7.14
C GLN A 78 4.11 3.03 6.29
N TYR A 79 5.09 2.41 6.93
CA TYR A 79 6.13 1.61 6.30
C TYR A 79 5.97 0.14 6.68
N TYR A 80 6.22 -0.75 5.72
CA TYR A 80 6.20 -2.20 5.88
C TYR A 80 7.41 -2.81 5.19
N ASP A 81 8.20 -3.59 5.92
CA ASP A 81 9.30 -4.38 5.39
C ASP A 81 8.83 -5.80 5.04
N TYR A 82 9.42 -6.40 4.00
CA TYR A 82 9.13 -7.78 3.57
C TYR A 82 7.64 -8.07 3.31
N PHE A 83 6.90 -7.06 2.83
CA PHE A 83 5.45 -7.13 2.68
C PHE A 83 4.99 -8.17 1.62
N GLY A 84 5.83 -8.49 0.63
CA GLY A 84 5.48 -9.41 -0.45
C GLY A 84 4.48 -8.82 -1.45
N LEU A 85 4.54 -7.52 -1.72
CA LEU A 85 3.59 -6.84 -2.62
C LEU A 85 3.50 -7.50 -4.00
N PRO A 86 4.61 -7.91 -4.66
CA PRO A 86 4.54 -8.53 -5.97
C PRO A 86 3.69 -9.81 -5.98
N ASN A 87 3.80 -10.63 -4.94
CA ASN A 87 3.07 -11.90 -4.84
C ASN A 87 1.56 -11.65 -4.68
N ILE A 88 1.19 -10.62 -3.90
CA ILE A 88 -0.21 -10.23 -3.71
C ILE A 88 -0.80 -9.71 -5.03
N LEU A 89 -0.10 -8.82 -5.72
CA LEU A 89 -0.57 -8.28 -7.00
C LEU A 89 -0.68 -9.37 -8.08
N GLU A 90 0.27 -10.31 -8.13
CA GLU A 90 0.19 -11.45 -9.03
C GLU A 90 -1.01 -12.37 -8.71
N ALA A 91 -1.27 -12.61 -7.43
CA ALA A 91 -2.43 -13.41 -7.01
C ALA A 91 -3.76 -12.74 -7.38
N LEU A 92 -3.85 -11.42 -7.23
CA LEU A 92 -5.02 -10.64 -7.65
C LEU A 92 -5.22 -10.67 -9.17
N ASP A 93 -4.17 -10.48 -9.96
CA ASP A 93 -4.24 -10.56 -11.42
C ASP A 93 -4.67 -11.96 -11.89
N LYS A 94 -4.19 -13.03 -11.24
CA LYS A 94 -4.65 -14.42 -11.50
C LYS A 94 -6.12 -14.60 -11.15
N TRP A 95 -6.57 -14.06 -10.02
CA TRP A 95 -7.97 -14.09 -9.60
C TRP A 95 -8.87 -13.37 -10.61
N ASP A 96 -8.49 -12.17 -11.03
CA ASP A 96 -9.23 -11.37 -12.00
C ASP A 96 -9.28 -12.05 -13.38
N LYS A 97 -8.21 -12.71 -13.81
CA LYS A 97 -8.23 -13.53 -15.03
C LYS A 97 -9.18 -14.71 -14.93
N GLN A 98 -9.33 -15.31 -13.75
CA GLN A 98 -10.18 -16.47 -13.53
C GLN A 98 -11.66 -16.10 -13.31
N TYR A 99 -11.94 -14.97 -12.67
CA TYR A 99 -13.28 -14.61 -12.18
C TYR A 99 -13.78 -13.21 -12.61
N GLY A 100 -12.92 -12.38 -13.21
CA GLY A 100 -13.21 -10.96 -13.51
C GLY A 100 -14.13 -10.70 -14.72
N LYS A 101 -14.50 -11.71 -15.51
CA LYS A 101 -15.44 -11.58 -16.64
C LYS A 101 -16.91 -11.83 -16.25
N ALA A 102 -17.41 -11.18 -15.19
CA ALA A 102 -18.81 -11.28 -14.79
C ALA A 102 -19.54 -9.93 -14.66
N VAL A 103 -18.98 -8.82 -15.17
CA VAL A 103 -19.67 -7.50 -15.15
C VAL A 103 -19.57 -6.79 -16.50
N GLU A 104 -19.86 -7.51 -17.58
CA GLU A 104 -20.25 -6.91 -18.86
C GLU A 104 -21.45 -7.69 -19.38
N ASN A 105 -22.62 -7.55 -18.73
CA ASN A 105 -23.95 -7.83 -19.29
C ASN A 105 -25.02 -7.57 -18.21
N LEU A 106 -25.21 -6.31 -17.83
CA LEU A 106 -26.51 -5.83 -17.34
C LEU A 106 -26.83 -4.59 -18.17
N GLY A 107 -27.43 -4.84 -19.33
CA GLY A 107 -28.16 -3.84 -20.09
C GLY A 107 -29.49 -3.49 -19.44
#